data_AF-W4PYA7-F1
#
_entry.id   AF-W4PYA7-F1
#
_cell.length_a   1.000
_cell.length_b   1.000
_cell.length_c   1.000
_cell.angle_alpha   90.00
_cell.angle_beta   90.00
_cell.angle_gamma   90.00
#
_symmetry.space_group_name_H-M   'P 1'
#
loop_
_entity.id
_entity.type
_entity.pdbx_description
1 polymer ?
#
loop_
_entity_poly.entity_id
_entity_poly.type
_entity_poly.pdbx_seq_one_letter_code
_entity_poly.pdbx_strand_id
1 'polypeptide(L)' 'MKFNIRGDNVEVTPAIREFIMKKVEKLEKYFDGAISADVQVKLKSI' A
#
# COMPACT_ATOMS: atom_id res chain seq x y z
N MET A 1 4.15 -7.40 -6.75
CA MET A 1 3.49 -7.22 -5.43
C MET A 1 1.97 -7.18 -5.59
N LYS A 2 1.22 -7.76 -4.65
CA LYS A 2 -0.24 -7.73 -4.60
C LYS A 2 -0.68 -6.81 -3.46
N PHE A 3 -1.47 -5.79 -3.77
CA PHE A 3 -1.94 -4.81 -2.78
C PHE A 3 -3.35 -5.14 -2.29
N ASN A 4 -3.51 -5.26 -0.98
CA ASN A 4 -4.80 -5.39 -0.31
C ASN A 4 -4.95 -4.24 0.69
N ILE A 5 -5.63 -3.18 0.26
CA ILE A 5 -5.85 -1.96 1.05
C ILE A 5 -7.29 -2.00 1.57
N ARG A 6 -7.46 -1.95 2.89
CA ARG A 6 -8.76 -1.98 3.56
C ARG A 6 -8.88 -0.82 4.53
N GLY A 7 -10.01 -0.11 4.45
CA GLY A 7 -10.38 0.91 5.43
C GLY A 7 -11.24 0.32 6.55
N ASP A 8 -10.97 0.72 7.79
CA ASP A 8 -11.80 0.42 8.95
C ASP A 8 -12.68 1.63 9.25
N ASN A 9 -13.96 1.57 8.85
CA ASN A 9 -14.92 2.68 8.89
C ASN A 9 -14.46 3.95 8.15
N VAL A 10 -13.54 3.83 7.20
CA VAL A 10 -13.00 4.93 6.40
C VAL A 10 -12.98 4.56 4.94
N GLU A 11 -13.39 5.48 4.09
CA GLU A 11 -13.32 5.30 2.64
C GLU A 11 -11.87 5.39 2.14
N VAL A 12 -11.48 4.42 1.31
CA VAL A 12 -10.17 4.43 0.66
C VAL A 12 -10.28 5.29 -0.60
N THR A 13 -10.01 6.59 -0.47
CA THR A 13 -10.04 7.50 -1.60
C THR A 13 -8.88 7.24 -2.59
N PRO A 14 -9.00 7.67 -3.86
CA PRO A 14 -7.92 7.55 -4.83
C PRO A 14 -6.61 8.18 -4.34
N ALA A 15 -6.68 9.33 -3.66
CA ALA A 15 -5.52 10.02 -3.12
C ALA A 15 -4.78 9.18 -2.05
N ILE A 16 -5.51 8.49 -1.17
CA ILE A 16 -4.93 7.59 -0.16
C ILE A 16 -4.23 6.41 -0.85
N ARG A 17 -4.87 5.85 -1.89
CA ARG A 17 -4.31 4.74 -2.66
C ARG A 17 -3.00 5.13 -3.35
N GLU A 18 -2.97 6.28 -4.00
CA GLU A 18 -1.76 6.82 -4.66
C GLU A 18 -0.64 7.06 -3.65
N PHE A 19 -0.96 7.61 -2.47
CA PHE A 19 0.02 7.84 -1.42
C PHE A 19 0.67 6.53 -0.92
N ILE A 20 -0.14 5.49 -0.71
CA ILE A 20 0.36 4.16 -0.31
C ILE A 20 1.26 3.59 -1.41
N MET A 21 0.84 3.69 -2.68
CA MET A 21 1.61 3.19 -3.81
C MET A 21 2.98 3.86 -3.92
N LYS A 22 3.05 5.19 -3.84
CA LYS A 22 4.32 5.95 -3.83
C LYS A 22 5.24 5.56 -2.68
N LYS A 23 4.70 5.19 -1.52
CA LYS A 23 5.51 4.70 -0.40
C LYS A 23 6.11 3.33 -0.70
N VAL A 24 5.32 2.42 -1.27
CA VAL A 24 5.79 1.06 -1.56
C VAL A 24 6.76 1.04 -2.74
N GLU A 25 6.59 1.91 -3.73
CA GLU A 25 7.56 2.10 -4.82
C GLU A 25 8.97 2.46 -4.31
N LYS A 26 9.08 3.21 -3.20
CA LYS A 26 10.39 3.47 -2.58
C LYS A 26 11.02 2.23 -2.00
N LEU A 27 10.20 1.31 -1.47
CA LEU A 27 10.69 0.04 -0.92
C LEU A 27 11.22 -0.86 -2.04
N GLU A 28 10.62 -0.84 -3.23
CA GLU A 28 11.08 -1.62 -4.38
C GLU A 28 12.54 -1.33 -4.76
N LYS A 29 13.03 -0.10 -4.54
CA LYS A 29 14.44 0.27 -4.78
C LYS A 29 15.46 -0.48 -3.92
N TYR A 30 15.02 -1.15 -2.86
CA TYR A 30 15.87 -1.88 -1.94
C TYR A 30 15.86 -3.40 -2.20
N PHE A 31 15.17 -3.87 -3.23
CA PHE A 31 15.11 -5.29 -3.57
C PHE A 31 15.56 -5.51 -5.03
N ASP A 32 16.62 -6.28 -5.23
CA ASP A 32 17.27 -6.49 -6.53
C ASP A 32 16.58 -7.56 -7.42
N GLY A 33 15.28 -7.86 -7.22
CA GLY A 33 14.59 -8.92 -7.94
C GLY A 33 13.07 -8.83 -7.92
N ALA A 34 12.39 -9.71 -8.67
CA ALA A 34 10.94 -9.76 -8.75
C ALA A 34 10.33 -10.16 -7.38
N ILE A 35 9.80 -9.19 -6.66
CA ILE A 35 9.24 -9.39 -5.32
C ILE A 35 7.78 -9.87 -5.43
N SER A 36 7.53 -11.10 -5.00
CA SER A 36 6.19 -11.56 -4.67
C SER A 36 5.85 -11.21 -3.23
N ALA A 37 5.50 -9.94 -2.98
CA ALA A 37 5.01 -9.49 -1.66
C ALA A 37 3.51 -9.21 -1.69
N ASP A 38 2.81 -9.68 -0.65
CA ASP A 38 1.44 -9.30 -0.31
C ASP A 38 1.47 -8.13 0.67
N VAL A 39 1.01 -6.96 0.22
CA VAL A 39 1.00 -5.72 1.01
C VAL A 39 -0.40 -5.54 1.60
N GLN A 40 -0.52 -5.63 2.91
CA GLN A 40 -1.76 -5.36 3.64
C GLN A 40 -1.70 -4.00 4.31
N VAL A 41 -2.67 -3.14 4.00
CA VAL A 41 -2.78 -1.81 4.61
C VAL A 41 -4.13 -1.66 5.28
N LYS A 42 -4.12 -1.36 6.58
CA LYS A 42 -5.30 -1.04 7.37
C LYS A 42 -5.31 0.47 7.66
N LEU A 43 -6.32 1.17 7.16
CA LEU A 43 -6.56 2.57 7.50
C LEU A 43 -7.49 2.63 8.71
N LYS A 44 -7.13 3.42 9.72
CA LYS A 44 -7.93 3.64 10.92
C LYS A 44 -8.10 5.14 11.13
N SER A 45 -9.34 5.62 11.22
CA SER A 45 -9.60 6.95 11.78
C SER A 45 -9.35 6.87 13.28
N ILE A 46 -8.50 7.74 13.79
CA ILE A 46 -8.30 7.94 15.23
C ILE A 46 -9.49 8.72 15.78
#